data_AF-A0A961YUA3-F1
#
_entry.id   AF-A0A961YUA3-F1
#
_cell.length_a   1.000
_cell.length_b   1.000
_cell.length_c   1.000
_cell.angle_alpha   90.00
_cell.angle_beta   90.00
_cell.angle_gamma   90.00
#
_symmetry.space_group_name_H-M   'P 1'
#
loop_
_entity.id
_entity.type
_entity.pdbx_description
1 polymer ?
#
loop_
_entity_poly.entity_id
_entity_poly.type
_entity_poly.pdbx_seq_one_letter_code
_entity_poly.pdbx_strand_id
1 'polypeptide(L)'
;MNGDDYVTVTTTLRQVRDRSIWIDRGRDDRERVWIPRSVLFGADDLRLEEQAIGVEFRIRVRRWKADELGLVPDKNAPAQRSLEL
;
A
#
# COMPACT_ATOMS: atom_id res chain seq x y z
N MET A 1 21.70 4.42 4.10
CA MET A 1 20.54 3.73 3.50
C MET A 1 19.71 4.78 2.82
N ASN A 2 19.73 4.83 1.48
CA ASN A 2 18.96 5.81 0.72
C ASN A 2 17.46 5.54 0.91
N GLY A 3 16.68 6.60 1.08
CA GLY A 3 15.21 6.54 1.19
C GLY A 3 14.52 6.04 -0.10
N ASP A 4 15.27 5.76 -1.16
CA ASP A 4 14.81 5.31 -2.48
C ASP A 4 14.14 3.92 -2.50
N ASP A 5 14.32 3.12 -1.46
CA ASP A 5 13.80 1.74 -1.41
C ASP A 5 12.31 1.64 -1.03
N TYR A 6 11.67 2.74 -0.64
CA TYR A 6 10.26 2.76 -0.24
C TYR A 6 9.40 3.53 -1.25
N VAL A 7 8.16 3.10 -1.40
CA VAL A 7 7.13 3.77 -2.20
C VAL A 7 5.92 4.06 -1.32
N THR A 8 5.36 5.25 -1.49
CA THR A 8 4.11 5.63 -0.82
C THR A 8 2.94 5.08 -1.61
N VAL A 9 2.09 4.29 -0.94
CA VAL A 9 0.85 3.75 -1.50
C VAL A 9 -0.33 4.24 -0.67
N THR A 10 -1.44 4.53 -1.35
CA THR A 10 -2.72 4.85 -0.72
C THR A 10 -3.57 3.59 -0.70
N THR A 11 -4.08 3.20 0.47
CA THR A 11 -4.85 1.97 0.63
C THR A 11 -5.78 2.08 1.84
N THR A 12 -6.71 1.14 1.99
CA THR A 12 -7.64 1.06 3.12
C THR A 12 -7.18 -0.02 4.09
N LEU A 13 -7.05 0.34 5.38
CA LEU A 13 -6.69 -0.61 6.42
C LEU A 13 -7.89 -1.48 6.80
N ARG A 14 -7.78 -2.80 6.71
CA ARG A 14 -8.87 -3.74 7.08
C ARG A 14 -8.61 -4.46 8.39
N GLN A 15 -7.36 -4.75 8.70
CA GLN A 15 -6.99 -5.39 9.97
C GLN A 15 -5.53 -5.11 10.31
N VAL A 16 -5.26 -4.91 11.60
CA VAL A 16 -3.90 -4.85 12.14
C VAL A 16 -3.63 -6.11 12.94
N ARG A 17 -2.48 -6.75 12.72
CA ARG A 17 -1.96 -7.88 13.50
C ARG A 17 -0.54 -7.58 13.96
N ASP A 18 -0.01 -8.37 14.89
CA ASP A 18 1.34 -8.17 15.46
C ASP A 18 2.46 -8.10 14.42
N ARG A 19 2.35 -8.85 13.30
CA ARG A 19 3.42 -8.97 12.30
C ARG A 19 3.03 -8.51 10.90
N SER A 20 1.77 -8.15 10.69
CA SER A 20 1.25 -7.82 9.36
C SER A 20 0.02 -6.94 9.44
N ILE A 21 -0.26 -6.25 8.35
CA ILE A 21 -1.52 -5.56 8.12
C ILE A 21 -2.27 -6.18 6.96
N TRP A 22 -3.60 -6.14 7.04
CA TRP A 22 -4.49 -6.48 5.95
C TRP A 22 -5.01 -5.20 5.32
N ILE A 23 -4.85 -5.09 4.02
CA ILE A 23 -5.27 -3.93 3.26
C ILE A 23 -6.03 -4.32 2.00
N ASP A 24 -6.74 -3.37 1.42
CA ASP A 24 -7.29 -3.53 0.07
C ASP A 24 -6.23 -3.25 -0.99
N ARG A 25 -6.21 -4.09 -2.02
CA ARG A 25 -5.32 -4.00 -3.17
C ARG A 25 -6.02 -3.21 -4.26
N GLY A 26 -5.69 -1.92 -4.36
CA GLY A 26 -6.26 -1.01 -5.34
C GLY A 26 -7.57 -0.36 -4.88
N ARG A 27 -8.33 0.18 -5.85
CA ARG A 27 -9.61 0.88 -5.58
C ARG A 27 -10.80 -0.05 -5.40
N ASP A 28 -10.65 -1.34 -5.70
CA ASP A 28 -11.74 -2.31 -5.63
C ASP A 28 -11.59 -3.13 -4.35
N ASP A 29 -12.61 -3.08 -3.47
CA ASP A 29 -12.63 -3.72 -2.15
C ASP A 29 -12.57 -5.27 -2.19
N ARG A 30 -12.52 -5.84 -3.39
CA ARG A 30 -12.57 -7.28 -3.68
C ARG A 30 -11.22 -7.96 -3.65
N GLU A 31 -10.13 -7.23 -3.87
CA GLU A 31 -8.79 -7.79 -3.77
C GLU A 31 -8.14 -7.35 -2.46
N ARG A 32 -7.78 -8.30 -1.59
CA ARG A 32 -7.18 -8.00 -0.28
C ARG A 32 -5.85 -8.70 -0.11
N VAL A 33 -4.87 -8.01 0.47
CA VAL A 33 -3.50 -8.54 0.61
C VAL A 33 -2.90 -8.26 1.97
N TRP A 34 -2.02 -9.18 2.39
CA TRP A 34 -1.25 -9.05 3.62
C TRP A 34 0.09 -8.38 3.35
N ILE A 35 0.39 -7.33 4.12
CA ILE A 35 1.70 -6.67 4.11
C ILE A 35 2.41 -6.96 5.44
N PRO A 36 3.61 -7.57 5.43
CA PRO A 36 4.42 -7.71 6.63
C PRO A 36 4.82 -6.33 7.18
N ARG A 37 4.73 -6.14 8.50
CA ARG A 37 5.17 -4.89 9.15
C ARG A 37 6.66 -4.60 8.90
N SER A 38 7.48 -5.63 8.73
CA SER A 38 8.92 -5.53 8.45
C SER A 38 9.27 -4.86 7.12
N VAL A 39 8.32 -4.76 6.18
CA VAL A 39 8.52 -4.06 4.91
C VAL A 39 7.93 -2.65 4.92
N LEU A 40 7.31 -2.24 6.03
CA LEU A 40 6.84 -0.88 6.23
C LEU A 40 7.99 0.01 6.67
N PHE A 41 7.88 1.29 6.34
CA PHE A 41 8.78 2.28 6.92
C PHE A 41 8.45 2.42 8.41
N GLY A 42 9.45 2.37 9.29
CA GLY A 42 9.24 2.25 10.74
C GLY A 42 8.36 3.35 11.36
N ALA A 43 8.40 4.58 10.83
CA ALA A 43 7.52 5.65 11.31
C ALA A 43 6.04 5.46 10.92
N ASP A 44 5.76 4.71 9.84
CA ASP A 44 4.39 4.36 9.46
C ASP A 44 3.89 3.14 10.22
N ASP A 45 4.79 2.23 10.64
CA ASP A 45 4.43 1.11 11.52
C ASP A 45 3.91 1.59 12.88
N LEU A 46 4.56 2.59 13.48
CA LEU A 46 4.11 3.20 14.73
C LEU A 46 2.74 3.86 14.62
N ARG A 47 2.39 4.38 13.44
CA ARG A 47 1.13 5.07 13.18
C ARG A 47 -0.04 4.13 12.92
N LEU A 48 0.21 2.86 12.60
CA LEU A 48 -0.82 1.89 12.27
C LEU A 48 -1.78 1.63 13.42
N GLU A 49 -1.29 1.68 14.66
CA GLU A 49 -2.11 1.37 15.84
C GLU A 49 -3.12 2.49 16.15
N GLU A 50 -2.86 3.70 15.64
CA GLU A 50 -3.75 4.86 15.75
C GLU A 50 -4.73 4.95 14.57
N GLN A 51 -4.57 4.14 13.52
CA GLN A 51 -5.43 4.19 12.35
C GLN A 51 -6.76 3.46 12.58
N ALA A 52 -7.85 4.11 12.20
CA ALA A 52 -9.16 3.49 12.17
C ALA A 52 -9.25 2.45 11.04
N ILE A 53 -9.82 1.29 11.34
CA ILE A 53 -10.15 0.28 10.33
C ILE A 53 -11.22 0.83 9.38
N GLY A 54 -11.05 0.56 8.09
CA GLY A 54 -11.94 0.99 7.02
C GLY A 54 -11.63 2.38 6.47
N VAL A 55 -10.59 3.05 6.96
CA VAL A 55 -10.16 4.37 6.49
C VAL A 55 -9.02 4.25 5.49
N GLU A 56 -9.08 5.09 4.45
CA GLU A 56 -8.00 5.25 3.49
C GLU A 56 -6.82 5.99 4.15
N PHE A 57 -5.63 5.41 4.03
CA PHE A 57 -4.41 5.98 4.58
C PHE A 57 -3.22 5.76 3.63
N ARG A 58 -2.15 6.52 3.87
CA ARG A 58 -0.91 6.42 3.08
C ARG A 58 0.15 5.72 3.89
N ILE A 59 0.78 4.71 3.30
CA ILE A 59 1.90 3.98 3.89
C ILE A 59 3.08 3.92 2.96
N ARG A 60 4.27 3.93 3.54
CA ARG A 60 5.50 3.62 2.81
C ARG A 60 5.82 2.13 2.97
N VAL A 61 5.90 1.45 1.84
CA VAL A 61 6.22 0.02 1.75
C VAL A 61 7.49 -0.13 0.91
N ARG A 62 8.31 -1.14 1.21
CA ARG A 62 9.44 -1.49 0.35
C ARG A 62 8.98 -1.67 -1.10
N ARG A 63 9.67 -1.01 -2.03
CA ARG A 63 9.37 -1.00 -3.47
C ARG A 63 9.15 -2.40 -4.01
N TRP A 64 10.10 -3.32 -3.80
CA TRP A 64 10.00 -4.70 -4.28
C TRP A 64 8.71 -5.42 -3.85
N LYS A 65 8.23 -5.16 -2.62
CA LYS A 65 7.01 -5.79 -2.10
C LYS A 65 5.77 -5.10 -2.64
N ALA A 66 5.82 -3.78 -2.82
CA ALA A 66 4.75 -3.04 -3.47
C ALA A 66 4.59 -3.45 -4.94
N ASP A 67 5.69 -3.69 -5.66
CA ASP A 67 5.68 -4.23 -7.03
C ASP A 67 5.11 -5.66 -7.06
N GLU A 68 5.57 -6.56 -6.17
CA GLU A 68 5.06 -7.93 -6.05
C GLU A 68 3.55 -7.97 -5.78
N LEU A 69 3.06 -7.06 -4.94
CA LEU A 69 1.65 -6.93 -4.61
C LEU A 69 0.87 -6.08 -5.63
N GLY A 70 1.50 -5.52 -6.67
CA GLY A 70 0.85 -4.64 -7.65
C GLY A 70 0.22 -3.38 -7.03
N LEU A 71 0.80 -2.85 -5.95
CA LEU A 71 0.31 -1.66 -5.24
C LEU A 71 0.80 -0.35 -5.88
N VAL A 72 1.84 -0.41 -6.69
CA VAL A 72 2.29 0.70 -7.51
C VAL A 72 1.68 0.59 -8.91
N PRO A 73 1.11 1.67 -9.46
CA PRO A 73 0.72 1.67 -10.86
C PRO A 73 1.96 1.42 -11.71
N ASP A 74 1.86 0.45 -12.63
CA ASP A 74 2.94 0.08 -13.52
C ASP A 74 3.45 1.35 -14.22
N LYS A 75 4.74 1.67 -14.06
CA LYS A 75 5.32 2.86 -14.71
C LYS A 75 5.30 2.76 -16.24
N ASN A 76 5.03 1.57 -16.79
CA ASN A 76 4.83 1.31 -18.21
C ASN A 76 3.36 1.01 -18.57
N ALA A 77 2.40 1.09 -17.62
CA ALA A 77 1.00 1.09 -18.01
C ALA A 77 0.77 2.36 -18.86
N PRO A 78 0.27 2.23 -20.11
CA PRO A 78 -0.11 3.41 -20.86
C PRO A 78 -1.11 4.17 -19.99
N ALA A 79 -0.81 5.46 -19.73
CA ALA A 79 -1.79 6.35 -19.16
C ALA A 79 -3.05 6.15 -19.98
N GLN A 80 -4.09 5.60 -19.36
CA GLN A 80 -5.38 5.45 -20.01
C GLN A 80 -5.81 6.88 -20.34
N ARG A 81 -5.50 7.30 -21.57
CA ARG A 81 -6.09 8.48 -22.17
C ARG A 81 -7.56 8.19 -22.14
N SER A 82 -8.28 8.91 -21.29
CA SER A 82 -9.70 9.12 -21.46
C SER A 82 -9.91 9.49 -22.92
N LEU A 83 -10.39 8.53 -23.72
CA LEU A 83 -11.01 8.85 -24.99
C LEU A 83 -12.38 9.41 -24.59
N GLU A 84 -12.45 10.72 -24.48
CA GLU A 84 -13.72 11.41 -24.62
C GLU A 84 -14.13 11.28 -26.08
N LEU A 85 -15.15 10.46 -26.37
CA LEU A 85 -16.01 10.51 -27.54
C LEU A 85 -17.41 10.02 -27.16
#